data_AF-A0A3B9AF37-F1
#
_entry.id   AF-A0A3B9AF37-F1
#
_cell.length_a   1.000
_cell.length_b   1.000
_cell.length_c   1.000
_cell.angle_alpha   90.00
_cell.angle_beta   90.00
_cell.angle_gamma   90.00
#
_symmetry.space_group_name_H-M   'P 1'
#
loop_
_entity.id
_entity.type
_entity.pdbx_description
1 polymer ?
#
loop_
_entity_poly.entity_id
_entity_poly.type
_entity_poly.pdbx_seq_one_letter_code
_entity_poly.pdbx_strand_id
1 'polypeptide(L)'
;GSVYDCLFRYIGGTRNIPDLRCVHNYHDHPAYIEALAHSVEKHWQTHGRKQKLLISFHGLPERYIEQGDPYIDQCKATANLLAEYLQLKTDQWRTGFQSRFGRAKWVEPYADNIINDWVTQGIKTIDVLCPSFATDCLETLEEVGVEYRAMFQQAGGHDLTLIPCLNSSPAHVELITAVVREHF
;
A
#
# COMPACT_ATOMS: atom_id res chain seq x y z
N GLY A 1 -2.33 2.25 -16.40
CA GLY A 1 -2.48 2.08 -17.86
C GLY A 1 -3.92 1.86 -18.29
N SER A 2 -4.52 0.74 -17.90
CA SER A 2 -5.85 0.29 -18.38
C SER A 2 -6.98 1.33 -18.35
N VAL A 3 -7.04 2.18 -17.32
CA VAL A 3 -8.04 3.27 -17.22
C VAL A 3 -7.86 4.28 -18.35
N TYR A 4 -6.63 4.66 -18.67
CA TYR A 4 -6.31 5.56 -19.79
C TYR A 4 -6.66 4.93 -21.13
N ASP A 5 -6.36 3.65 -21.33
CA ASP A 5 -6.71 2.93 -22.56
C ASP A 5 -8.22 2.92 -22.81
N CYS A 6 -9.01 2.72 -21.74
CA CYS A 6 -10.46 2.78 -21.80
C CYS A 6 -10.96 4.20 -22.14
N LEU A 7 -10.42 5.20 -21.44
CA LEU A 7 -10.76 6.62 -21.66
C LEU A 7 -10.48 7.04 -23.10
N PHE A 8 -9.28 6.79 -23.61
CA PHE A 8 -8.89 7.18 -24.96
C PHE A 8 -9.67 6.42 -26.03
N ARG A 9 -9.98 5.14 -25.81
CA ARG A 9 -10.86 4.38 -26.72
C ARG A 9 -12.25 5.01 -26.79
N TYR A 10 -12.81 5.42 -25.66
CA TYR A 10 -14.11 6.08 -25.62
C TYR A 10 -14.07 7.43 -26.35
N ILE A 11 -13.09 8.28 -26.03
CA ILE A 11 -12.99 9.64 -26.57
C ILE A 11 -12.67 9.65 -28.06
N GLY A 12 -11.87 8.69 -28.56
CA GLY A 12 -11.60 8.57 -29.99
C GLY A 12 -12.87 8.33 -30.84
N GLY A 13 -13.97 7.87 -30.23
CA GLY A 13 -15.25 7.67 -30.89
C GLY A 13 -16.23 8.86 -30.79
N THR A 14 -15.95 9.90 -30.01
CA THR A 14 -16.88 11.01 -29.80
C THR A 14 -16.58 12.22 -30.69
N ARG A 15 -17.62 12.95 -31.09
CA ARG A 15 -17.48 14.20 -31.86
C ARG A 15 -17.38 15.43 -30.95
N ASN A 16 -18.02 15.37 -29.78
CA ASN A 16 -17.93 16.39 -28.75
C ASN A 16 -16.89 15.94 -27.72
N ILE A 17 -15.64 16.38 -27.91
CA ILE A 17 -14.52 16.01 -27.04
C ILE A 17 -14.51 16.97 -25.84
N PRO A 18 -14.63 16.48 -24.60
CA PRO A 18 -14.56 17.34 -23.42
C PRO A 18 -13.12 17.75 -23.10
N ASP A 19 -12.96 18.80 -22.30
CA ASP A 19 -11.68 19.09 -21.65
C ASP A 19 -11.31 17.95 -20.70
N LEU A 20 -10.08 17.46 -20.81
CA LEU A 20 -9.57 16.36 -19.97
C LEU A 20 -8.41 16.85 -19.12
N ARG A 21 -8.48 16.52 -17.83
CA ARG A 21 -7.35 16.60 -16.91
C ARG A 21 -7.24 15.27 -16.20
N CYS A 22 -6.06 14.68 -16.24
CA CYS A 22 -5.80 13.39 -15.63
C CYS A 22 -4.68 13.55 -14.61
N VAL A 23 -4.96 13.20 -13.37
CA VAL A 23 -3.94 13.04 -12.33
C VAL A 23 -3.32 11.67 -12.52
N HIS A 24 -2.04 11.63 -12.90
CA HIS A 24 -1.36 10.38 -13.22
C HIS A 24 -1.08 9.54 -11.97
N ASN A 25 -0.60 10.18 -10.92
CA ASN A 25 -0.25 9.58 -9.64
C ASN A 25 -0.19 10.66 -8.56
N TYR A 26 -0.21 10.25 -7.29
CA TYR A 26 -0.08 11.13 -6.11
C TYR A 26 0.68 10.42 -4.96
N HIS A 27 1.49 9.41 -5.31
CA HIS A 27 2.09 8.45 -4.38
C HIS A 27 3.05 9.11 -3.36
N ASP A 28 3.65 10.23 -3.73
CA ASP A 28 4.58 11.05 -2.95
C ASP A 28 3.96 12.38 -2.51
N HIS A 29 2.67 12.59 -2.77
CA HIS A 29 1.99 13.83 -2.40
C HIS A 29 1.98 14.00 -0.87
N PRO A 30 2.38 15.17 -0.32
CA PRO A 30 2.50 15.37 1.13
C PRO A 30 1.22 15.02 1.91
N ALA A 31 0.06 15.46 1.43
CA ALA A 31 -1.23 15.14 2.06
C ALA A 31 -1.55 13.64 2.08
N TYR A 32 -0.98 12.85 1.16
CA TYR A 32 -1.20 11.40 1.14
C TYR A 32 -0.36 10.72 2.21
N ILE A 33 0.92 11.10 2.28
CA ILE A 33 1.83 10.62 3.33
C ILE A 33 1.31 10.98 4.71
N GLU A 34 0.84 12.22 4.89
CA GLU A 34 0.23 12.69 6.13
C GLU A 34 -1.04 11.89 6.49
N ALA A 35 -1.94 11.66 5.53
CA ALA A 35 -3.14 10.86 5.77
C ALA A 35 -2.82 9.41 6.18
N LEU A 36 -1.83 8.78 5.54
CA LEU A 36 -1.35 7.45 5.91
C LEU A 36 -0.74 7.43 7.31
N ALA A 37 0.13 8.40 7.60
CA ALA A 37 0.78 8.50 8.90
C ALA A 37 -0.22 8.69 10.03
N HIS A 38 -1.18 9.61 9.86
CA HIS A 38 -2.26 9.82 10.84
C HIS A 38 -3.12 8.57 11.03
N SER A 39 -3.37 7.79 9.98
CA SER A 39 -4.06 6.49 10.10
C SER A 39 -3.28 5.52 11.00
N VAL A 40 -1.97 5.40 10.77
CA VAL A 40 -1.06 4.55 11.55
C VAL A 40 -0.98 5.00 13.01
N GLU A 41 -0.80 6.29 13.26
CA GLU A 41 -0.74 6.85 14.61
C GLU A 41 -2.04 6.67 15.38
N LYS A 42 -3.18 6.95 14.74
CA LYS A 42 -4.51 6.72 15.33
C LYS A 42 -4.71 5.25 15.69
N HIS A 43 -4.26 4.35 14.81
CA HIS A 43 -4.29 2.91 15.08
C HIS A 43 -3.44 2.56 16.30
N TRP A 44 -2.20 3.06 16.39
CA TRP A 44 -1.32 2.83 17.52
C TRP A 44 -1.82 3.42 18.84
N GLN A 45 -2.49 4.57 18.80
CA GLN A 45 -3.14 5.15 19.99
C GLN A 45 -4.26 4.25 20.53
N THR A 46 -4.96 3.53 19.66
CA THR A 46 -6.11 2.71 20.03
C THR A 46 -5.73 1.27 20.38
N HIS A 47 -4.80 0.67 19.63
CA HIS A 47 -4.46 -0.75 19.72
C HIS A 47 -3.07 -1.02 20.31
N GLY A 48 -2.29 0.04 20.56
CA GLY A 48 -0.88 -0.05 20.92
C GLY A 48 0.01 -0.30 19.70
N ARG A 49 1.18 0.34 19.69
CA ARG A 49 2.19 0.14 18.63
C ARG A 49 2.83 -1.24 18.74
N LYS A 50 2.80 -2.02 17.65
CA LYS A 50 3.47 -3.34 17.59
C LYS A 50 4.98 -3.20 17.32
N GLN A 51 5.72 -4.32 17.38
CA GLN A 51 7.19 -4.30 17.29
C GLN A 51 7.74 -3.91 15.91
N LYS A 52 7.03 -4.29 14.84
CA LYS A 52 7.41 -3.98 13.45
C LYS A 52 6.18 -3.51 12.66
N LEU A 53 6.41 -2.67 11.66
CA LEU A 53 5.41 -2.24 10.67
C LEU A 53 5.77 -2.80 9.29
N LEU A 54 4.90 -3.62 8.71
CA LEU A 54 4.99 -4.01 7.30
C LEU A 54 4.18 -3.05 6.44
N ILE A 55 4.82 -2.41 5.48
CA ILE A 55 4.17 -1.62 4.44
C ILE A 55 4.03 -2.52 3.21
N SER A 56 2.85 -3.14 3.07
CA SER A 56 2.57 -4.16 2.05
C SER A 56 1.94 -3.53 0.81
N PHE A 57 2.41 -3.88 -0.37
CA PHE A 57 1.85 -3.43 -1.65
C PHE A 57 1.45 -4.64 -2.49
N HIS A 58 0.45 -4.50 -3.37
CA HIS A 58 0.13 -5.57 -4.30
C HIS A 58 1.33 -5.84 -5.23
N GLY A 59 1.75 -7.10 -5.36
CA GLY A 59 2.87 -7.46 -6.22
C GLY A 59 2.56 -7.27 -7.70
N LEU A 60 3.60 -7.18 -8.52
CA LEU A 60 3.50 -7.27 -9.97
C LEU A 60 4.46 -8.34 -10.51
N PRO A 61 4.14 -8.98 -11.64
CA PRO A 61 5.12 -9.75 -12.41
C PRO A 61 6.33 -8.88 -12.79
N GLU A 62 7.56 -9.38 -12.61
CA GLU A 62 8.78 -8.61 -12.86
C GLU A 62 8.88 -8.06 -14.29
N ARG A 63 8.33 -8.81 -15.26
CA ARG A 63 8.29 -8.40 -16.68
C ARG A 63 7.69 -7.01 -16.91
N TYR A 64 6.79 -6.53 -16.05
CA TYR A 64 6.20 -5.19 -16.21
C TYR A 64 7.21 -4.10 -15.86
N ILE A 65 8.10 -4.35 -14.90
CA ILE A 65 9.17 -3.43 -14.54
C ILE A 65 10.22 -3.39 -15.64
N GLU A 66 10.55 -4.56 -16.21
CA GLU A 66 11.44 -4.65 -17.37
C GLU A 66 10.89 -3.86 -18.57
N GLN A 67 9.57 -3.68 -18.64
CA GLN A 67 8.88 -2.87 -19.66
C GLN A 67 8.74 -1.39 -19.27
N GLY A 68 9.29 -0.97 -18.12
CA GLY A 68 9.32 0.42 -17.68
C GLY A 68 8.14 0.85 -16.79
N ASP A 69 7.41 -0.09 -16.17
CA ASP A 69 6.37 0.26 -15.22
C ASP A 69 6.99 0.91 -13.95
N PRO A 70 6.60 2.15 -13.56
CA PRO A 70 7.21 2.88 -12.46
C PRO A 70 6.71 2.43 -11.07
N TYR A 71 5.76 1.49 -11.01
CA TYR A 71 5.02 1.16 -9.79
C TYR A 71 5.91 0.84 -8.58
N ILE A 72 6.98 0.05 -8.76
CA ILE A 72 7.83 -0.34 -7.63
C ILE A 72 8.61 0.82 -7.04
N ASP A 73 9.08 1.73 -7.88
CA ASP A 73 9.79 2.91 -7.40
C ASP A 73 8.83 3.85 -6.66
N GLN A 74 7.58 3.94 -7.14
CA GLN A 74 6.52 4.68 -6.45
C GLN A 74 6.18 4.05 -5.09
N CYS A 75 6.01 2.72 -5.01
CA CYS A 75 5.77 2.02 -3.75
C CYS A 75 6.90 2.26 -2.73
N LYS A 76 8.15 2.16 -3.18
CA LYS A 76 9.32 2.42 -2.34
C LYS A 76 9.36 3.87 -1.88
N ALA A 77 9.06 4.83 -2.74
CA ALA A 77 9.00 6.24 -2.38
C ALA A 77 7.93 6.50 -1.32
N THR A 78 6.70 6.01 -1.50
CA THR A 78 5.62 6.11 -0.49
C THR A 78 6.04 5.50 0.84
N ALA A 79 6.63 4.30 0.82
CA ALA A 79 7.04 3.60 2.04
C ALA A 79 8.15 4.35 2.79
N ASN A 80 9.15 4.87 2.08
CA ASN A 80 10.24 5.65 2.65
C ASN A 80 9.71 6.96 3.26
N LEU A 81 8.88 7.71 2.52
CA LEU A 81 8.31 8.98 2.99
C LEU A 81 7.42 8.76 4.23
N LEU A 82 6.62 7.69 4.25
CA LEU A 82 5.80 7.32 5.40
C LEU A 82 6.67 6.95 6.61
N ALA A 83 7.72 6.15 6.41
CA ALA A 83 8.61 5.76 7.48
C ALA A 83 9.39 6.96 8.07
N GLU A 84 9.80 7.90 7.21
CA GLU A 84 10.42 9.16 7.61
C GLU A 84 9.45 10.01 8.44
N TYR A 85 8.22 10.19 7.97
CA TYR A 85 7.18 10.94 8.67
C TYR A 85 6.92 10.36 10.08
N LEU A 86 6.80 9.04 10.17
CA LEU A 86 6.60 8.30 11.42
C LEU A 86 7.87 8.15 12.28
N GLN A 87 9.00 8.69 11.82
CA GLN A 87 10.31 8.62 12.49
C GLN A 87 10.73 7.19 12.84
N LEU A 88 10.47 6.26 11.92
CA LEU A 88 10.79 4.85 12.10
C LEU A 88 12.28 4.60 11.90
N LYS A 89 12.88 3.85 12.82
CA LYS A 89 14.25 3.33 12.62
C LYS A 89 14.22 2.25 11.55
N THR A 90 15.35 2.05 10.86
CA THR A 90 15.49 1.06 9.77
C THR A 90 15.09 -0.35 10.16
N ASP A 91 15.26 -0.74 11.42
CA ASP A 91 14.87 -2.06 11.88
C ASP A 91 13.36 -2.16 12.19
N GLN A 92 12.64 -1.06 12.36
CA GLN A 92 11.24 -1.05 12.81
C GLN A 92 10.21 -1.30 11.69
N TRP A 93 10.63 -1.27 10.43
CA TRP A 93 9.70 -1.40 9.31
C TRP A 93 10.35 -2.04 8.09
N ARG A 94 9.52 -2.61 7.22
CA ARG A 94 9.94 -3.11 5.89
C ARG A 94 8.84 -2.89 4.87
N THR A 95 9.23 -2.78 3.60
CA THR A 95 8.33 -2.89 2.46
C THR A 95 8.24 -4.35 2.02
N GLY A 96 7.04 -4.83 1.69
CA GLY A 96 6.82 -6.15 1.11
C GLY A 96 5.77 -6.11 0.00
N PHE A 97 5.75 -7.15 -0.84
CA PHE A 97 4.79 -7.31 -1.92
C PHE A 97 3.93 -8.57 -1.73
N GLN A 98 2.61 -8.42 -1.78
CA GLN A 98 1.61 -9.47 -1.54
C GLN A 98 0.91 -9.93 -2.84
N SER A 99 -0.04 -10.86 -2.74
CA SER A 99 -0.96 -11.23 -3.83
C SER A 99 -0.27 -11.76 -5.09
N ARG A 100 0.74 -12.63 -4.92
CA ARG A 100 1.43 -13.31 -6.04
C ARG A 100 0.61 -14.47 -6.60
N PHE A 101 0.54 -14.57 -7.93
CA PHE A 101 -0.23 -15.62 -8.61
C PHE A 101 0.53 -16.29 -9.76
N GLY A 102 0.34 -17.61 -9.89
CA GLY A 102 0.92 -18.40 -10.98
C GLY A 102 2.43 -18.65 -10.82
N ARG A 103 3.07 -19.05 -11.93
CA ARG A 103 4.48 -19.50 -11.97
C ARG A 103 5.48 -18.43 -12.42
N ALA A 104 4.99 -17.24 -12.78
CA ALA A 104 5.86 -16.15 -13.18
C ALA A 104 6.75 -15.69 -12.01
N LYS A 105 7.85 -15.01 -12.30
CA LYS A 105 8.62 -14.34 -11.27
C LYS A 105 7.94 -13.01 -10.92
N TRP A 106 7.78 -12.76 -9.63
CA TRP A 106 7.13 -11.58 -9.09
C TRP A 106 8.15 -10.76 -8.32
N VAL A 107 7.80 -9.50 -8.11
CA VAL A 107 8.62 -8.55 -7.38
C VAL A 107 8.85 -8.98 -5.94
N GLU A 108 10.10 -8.81 -5.52
CA GLU A 108 10.57 -9.10 -4.18
C GLU A 108 10.89 -7.80 -3.43
N PRO A 109 10.87 -7.81 -2.09
CA PRO A 109 10.64 -8.97 -1.20
C PRO A 109 9.15 -9.34 -1.03
N TYR A 110 8.84 -10.62 -0.94
CA TYR A 110 7.47 -11.08 -0.67
C TYR A 110 7.05 -10.81 0.79
N ALA A 111 5.83 -10.33 0.98
CA ALA A 111 5.29 -9.98 2.28
C ALA A 111 5.28 -11.19 3.24
N ASP A 112 4.87 -12.36 2.77
CA ASP A 112 4.85 -13.61 3.54
C ASP A 112 6.25 -14.06 4.00
N ASN A 113 7.25 -13.94 3.12
CA ASN A 113 8.64 -14.22 3.48
C ASN A 113 9.16 -13.26 4.56
N ILE A 114 8.81 -11.97 4.51
CA ILE A 114 9.18 -11.00 5.55
C ILE A 114 8.54 -11.35 6.89
N ILE A 115 7.25 -11.69 6.87
CA ILE A 115 6.50 -12.07 8.07
C ILE A 115 7.15 -13.29 8.73
N ASN A 116 7.46 -14.34 7.95
CA ASN A 116 8.13 -15.53 8.46
C ASN A 116 9.54 -15.22 9.00
N ASP A 117 10.32 -14.41 8.28
CA ASP A 117 11.65 -13.95 8.73
C ASP A 117 11.59 -13.25 10.10
N TRP A 118 10.64 -12.33 10.30
CA TRP A 118 10.45 -11.68 11.59
C TRP A 118 10.07 -12.64 12.71
N VAL A 119 9.26 -13.66 12.44
CA VAL A 119 8.96 -14.69 13.44
C VAL A 119 10.21 -15.46 13.84
N THR A 120 11.08 -15.82 12.87
CA THR A 120 12.35 -16.51 13.18
C THR A 120 13.31 -15.63 13.99
N GLN A 121 13.23 -14.30 13.85
CA GLN A 121 13.95 -13.31 14.65
C GLN A 121 13.33 -13.08 16.05
N GLY A 122 12.26 -13.81 16.39
CA GLY A 122 11.59 -13.70 17.69
C GLY A 122 10.61 -12.54 17.81
N ILE A 123 10.26 -11.86 16.71
CA ILE A 123 9.23 -10.84 16.70
C ILE A 123 7.87 -11.51 16.93
N LYS A 124 7.10 -10.99 17.89
CA LYS A 124 5.82 -11.53 18.34
C LYS A 124 4.63 -10.70 17.91
N THR A 125 4.81 -9.41 17.63
CA THR A 125 3.69 -8.59 17.17
C THR A 125 4.07 -7.65 16.03
N ILE A 126 3.21 -7.57 15.01
CA ILE A 126 3.43 -6.70 13.85
C ILE A 126 2.13 -5.99 13.43
N ASP A 127 2.27 -4.78 12.90
CA ASP A 127 1.20 -4.08 12.18
C ASP A 127 1.45 -4.20 10.67
N VAL A 128 0.39 -4.24 9.88
CA VAL A 128 0.46 -4.25 8.41
C VAL A 128 -0.44 -3.17 7.83
N LEU A 129 0.10 -2.33 6.94
CA LEU A 129 -0.64 -1.31 6.18
C LEU A 129 -0.55 -1.65 4.69
N CYS A 130 -1.61 -1.36 3.92
CA CYS A 130 -1.67 -1.63 2.48
C CYS A 130 -1.87 -0.35 1.63
N PRO A 131 -0.83 0.50 1.40
CA PRO A 131 -1.05 1.82 0.79
C PRO A 131 -1.50 1.78 -0.67
N SER A 132 -1.23 0.69 -1.41
CA SER A 132 -1.69 0.57 -2.80
C SER A 132 -3.21 0.51 -2.96
N PHE A 133 -3.96 0.42 -1.87
CA PHE A 133 -5.43 0.40 -1.85
C PHE A 133 -5.99 1.62 -1.14
N ALA A 134 -6.93 2.30 -1.80
CA ALA A 134 -7.62 3.47 -1.24
C ALA A 134 -8.72 3.06 -0.24
N THR A 135 -9.30 1.88 -0.44
CA THR A 135 -10.38 1.29 0.36
C THR A 135 -10.07 -0.17 0.63
N ASP A 136 -10.59 -0.70 1.73
CA ASP A 136 -10.44 -2.12 2.04
C ASP A 136 -11.10 -3.01 0.97
N CYS A 137 -10.43 -4.12 0.67
CA CYS A 137 -10.81 -5.08 -0.36
C CYS A 137 -10.45 -6.49 0.09
N LEU A 138 -10.58 -7.47 -0.81
CA LEU A 138 -10.30 -8.88 -0.49
C LEU A 138 -8.83 -9.07 -0.07
N GLU A 139 -7.93 -8.40 -0.77
CA GLU A 139 -6.48 -8.47 -0.54
C GLU A 139 -6.08 -7.85 0.81
N THR A 140 -6.87 -6.92 1.36
CA THR A 140 -6.60 -6.37 2.69
C THR A 140 -7.30 -7.19 3.77
N LEU A 141 -8.62 -7.35 3.68
CA LEU A 141 -9.41 -7.96 4.74
C LEU A 141 -9.17 -9.47 4.89
N GLU A 142 -9.10 -10.19 3.78
CA GLU A 142 -8.93 -11.65 3.80
C GLU A 142 -7.44 -12.03 3.79
N GLU A 143 -6.68 -11.64 2.76
CA GLU A 143 -5.27 -12.07 2.64
C GLU A 143 -4.44 -11.53 3.82
N VAL A 144 -4.49 -10.24 4.12
CA VAL A 144 -3.71 -9.69 5.25
C VAL A 144 -4.39 -9.92 6.60
N GLY A 145 -5.67 -9.59 6.70
CA GLY A 145 -6.40 -9.62 7.97
C GLY A 145 -6.68 -11.02 8.52
N VAL A 146 -6.80 -12.03 7.64
CA VAL A 146 -7.09 -13.43 8.00
C VAL A 146 -5.91 -14.33 7.69
N GLU A 147 -5.48 -14.45 6.44
CA GLU A 147 -4.49 -15.46 6.03
C GLU A 147 -3.10 -15.18 6.61
N TYR A 148 -2.56 -13.97 6.42
CA TYR A 148 -1.25 -13.60 6.97
C TYR A 148 -1.27 -13.58 8.49
N ARG A 149 -2.39 -13.17 9.10
CA ARG A 149 -2.55 -13.23 10.56
C ARG A 149 -2.48 -14.68 11.06
N ALA A 150 -3.21 -15.59 10.44
CA ALA A 150 -3.18 -17.01 10.78
C ALA A 150 -1.77 -17.59 10.56
N MET A 151 -1.13 -17.28 9.43
CA MET A 151 0.24 -17.70 9.13
C MET A 151 1.24 -17.22 10.18
N PHE A 152 1.18 -15.93 10.56
CA PHE A 152 2.06 -15.35 11.57
C PHE A 152 1.89 -16.05 12.93
N GLN A 153 0.65 -16.32 13.33
CA GLN A 153 0.35 -17.03 14.57
C GLN A 153 0.83 -18.49 14.55
N GLN A 154 0.59 -19.20 13.44
CA GLN A 154 1.04 -20.59 13.26
C GLN A 154 2.57 -20.72 13.27
N ALA A 155 3.28 -19.72 12.74
CA ALA A 155 4.74 -19.68 12.78
C ALA A 155 5.31 -19.39 14.18
N GLY A 156 4.49 -18.94 15.13
CA GLY A 156 4.89 -18.63 16.51
C GLY A 156 4.90 -17.15 16.88
N GLY A 157 4.36 -16.28 16.02
CA GLY A 157 3.96 -14.92 16.37
C GLY A 157 2.74 -14.90 17.29
N HIS A 158 2.48 -13.78 17.97
CA HIS A 158 1.29 -13.61 18.82
C HIS A 158 0.16 -12.91 18.08
N ASP A 159 0.44 -11.75 17.46
CA ASP A 159 -0.60 -10.94 16.84
C ASP A 159 -0.08 -10.15 15.63
N LEU A 160 -0.80 -10.25 14.52
CA LEU A 160 -0.64 -9.42 13.34
C LEU A 160 -1.93 -8.62 13.19
N THR A 161 -1.82 -7.30 13.08
CA THR A 161 -2.97 -6.43 12.95
C THR A 161 -2.92 -5.65 11.64
N LEU A 162 -3.99 -5.74 10.85
CA LEU A 162 -4.20 -4.90 9.68
C LEU A 162 -4.59 -3.48 10.15
N ILE A 163 -3.87 -2.48 9.67
CA ILE A 163 -4.26 -1.07 9.71
C ILE A 163 -5.23 -0.86 8.54
N PRO A 164 -6.49 -0.46 8.78
CA PRO A 164 -7.47 -0.27 7.71
C PRO A 164 -6.99 0.74 6.66
N CYS A 165 -7.46 0.55 5.42
CA CYS A 165 -7.27 1.57 4.38
C CYS A 165 -7.90 2.90 4.79
N LEU A 166 -7.55 3.98 4.07
CA LEU A 166 -8.10 5.31 4.33
C LEU A 166 -9.63 5.36 4.19
N ASN A 167 -10.23 4.47 3.38
CA ASN A 167 -11.68 4.25 3.28
C ASN A 167 -12.44 5.57 3.07
N SER A 168 -13.53 5.81 3.80
CA SER A 168 -14.29 7.06 3.76
C SER A 168 -13.84 8.07 4.83
N SER A 169 -12.60 7.96 5.34
CA SER A 169 -12.12 8.87 6.38
C SER A 169 -12.06 10.32 5.88
N PRO A 170 -12.28 11.32 6.76
CA PRO A 170 -12.13 12.73 6.41
C PRO A 170 -10.76 13.04 5.79
N ALA A 171 -9.67 12.47 6.32
CA ALA A 171 -8.32 12.63 5.79
C ALA A 171 -8.20 12.16 4.33
N HIS A 172 -8.89 11.09 3.94
CA HIS A 172 -8.90 10.63 2.55
C HIS A 172 -9.62 11.63 1.64
N VAL A 173 -10.75 12.17 2.09
CA VAL A 173 -11.52 13.16 1.31
C VAL A 173 -10.71 14.44 1.15
N GLU A 174 -10.03 14.89 2.21
CA GLU A 174 -9.13 16.04 2.21
C GLU A 174 -7.95 15.83 1.25
N LEU A 175 -7.32 14.66 1.29
CA LEU A 175 -6.28 14.28 0.34
C LEU A 175 -6.76 14.41 -1.12
N ILE A 176 -7.86 13.74 -1.47
CA ILE A 176 -8.37 13.74 -2.85
C ILE A 176 -8.73 15.17 -3.27
N THR A 177 -9.28 15.96 -2.35
CA THR A 177 -9.59 17.38 -2.59
C THR A 177 -8.33 18.20 -2.85
N ALA A 178 -7.26 18.00 -2.07
CA ALA A 178 -6.00 18.70 -2.23
C ALA A 178 -5.36 18.38 -3.59
N VAL A 179 -5.24 17.09 -3.91
CA VAL A 179 -4.68 16.61 -5.19
C VAL A 179 -5.48 17.19 -6.36
N VAL A 180 -6.80 17.14 -6.31
CA VAL A 180 -7.63 17.72 -7.38
C VAL A 180 -7.40 19.22 -7.49
N ARG A 181 -7.44 19.99 -6.39
CA ARG A 181 -7.29 21.45 -6.42
C ARG A 181 -5.95 21.92 -6.98
N GLU A 182 -4.86 21.19 -6.79
CA GLU A 182 -3.56 21.54 -7.41
C GLU A 182 -3.59 21.50 -8.95
N HIS A 183 -4.56 20.78 -9.52
CA HIS A 183 -4.76 20.66 -10.95
C HIS A 183 -5.92 21.54 -11.50
N PHE A 184 -6.50 22.42 -10.67
CA PHE A 184 -7.59 23.34 -11.04
C PHE A 184 -7.30 24.79 -10.66
#